data_AF-M1EMP3-F1
#
_entry.id   AF-M1EMP3-F1
#
_cell.length_a   1.000
_cell.length_b   1.000
_cell.length_c   1.000
_cell.angle_alpha   90.00
_cell.angle_beta   90.00
_cell.angle_gamma   90.00
#
_symmetry.space_group_name_H-M   'P 1'
#
loop_
_entity.id
_entity.type
_entity.pdbx_description
1 polymer ?
#
loop_
_entity_poly.entity_id
_entity_poly.type
_entity_poly.pdbx_seq_one_letter_code
_entity_poly.pdbx_strand_id
1 'polypeptide(L)'
;KTSIKEGQLLKQTSSFQRWKKRYFKLRGRTLYYAKDSKSLIFDEVDLSDASVAEASTKNANNSFTIITPFRRLMLCAENRK
;
A
#
# COMPACT_ATOMS: atom_id res chain seq x y z
N LYS A 1 -8.91 -16.13 -7.48
CA LYS A 1 -8.18 -16.24 -6.20
C LYS A 1 -8.72 -15.21 -5.23
N THR A 2 -9.11 -15.64 -4.03
CA THR A 2 -9.61 -14.79 -2.95
C THR A 2 -8.51 -13.89 -2.39
N SER A 3 -8.88 -12.71 -1.90
CA SER A 3 -7.96 -11.81 -1.17
C SER A 3 -7.68 -12.38 0.21
N ILE A 4 -6.41 -12.31 0.63
CA ILE A 4 -5.95 -12.66 1.98
C ILE A 4 -6.37 -11.56 2.96
N LYS A 5 -6.15 -10.30 2.55
CA LYS A 5 -6.59 -9.11 3.26
C LYS A 5 -6.86 -8.00 2.27
N GLU A 6 -7.81 -7.16 2.57
CA GLU A 6 -8.15 -5.99 1.77
C GLU A 6 -8.69 -4.88 2.67
N GLY A 7 -8.59 -3.64 2.20
CA GLY A 7 -8.97 -2.49 3.00
C GLY A 7 -8.41 -1.19 2.46
N GLN A 8 -8.76 -0.10 3.14
CA GLN A 8 -8.28 1.22 2.78
C GLN A 8 -6.97 1.52 3.50
N LEU A 9 -5.99 2.02 2.75
CA LEU A 9 -4.77 2.60 3.30
C LEU A 9 -4.55 3.97 2.67
N LEU A 10 -3.82 4.83 3.38
CA LEU A 10 -3.25 6.02 2.78
C LEU A 10 -1.97 5.62 2.05
N LYS A 11 -1.85 6.03 0.79
CA LYS A 11 -0.65 5.87 -0.03
C LYS A 11 -0.02 7.22 -0.28
N GLN A 12 1.28 7.34 -0.04
CA GLN A 12 2.04 8.53 -0.40
C GLN A 12 2.22 8.61 -1.91
N THR A 13 1.99 9.79 -2.48
CA THR A 13 2.24 10.08 -3.89
C THR A 13 3.67 10.58 -4.07
N SER A 14 4.30 10.19 -5.18
CA SER A 14 5.62 10.68 -5.56
C SER A 14 5.63 12.20 -5.71
N SER A 15 4.59 12.76 -6.33
CA SER A 15 4.38 14.20 -6.44
C SER A 15 4.01 14.81 -5.08
N PHE A 16 4.79 15.79 -4.63
CA PHE A 16 4.53 16.61 -3.44
C PHE A 16 4.34 15.83 -2.12
N GLN A 17 4.71 14.55 -2.05
CA GLN A 17 4.63 13.70 -0.84
C GLN A 17 3.23 13.73 -0.18
N ARG A 18 2.17 13.87 -0.97
CA ARG A 18 0.78 13.91 -0.46
C ARG A 18 0.27 12.51 -0.16
N TRP A 19 -0.60 12.39 0.84
CA TRP A 19 -1.27 11.14 1.16
C TRP A 19 -2.62 11.06 0.45
N LYS A 20 -2.92 9.91 -0.17
CA LYS A 20 -4.22 9.64 -0.79
C LYS A 20 -4.78 8.30 -0.32
N LYS A 21 -6.06 8.27 0.05
CA LYS A 21 -6.78 7.03 0.37
C LYS A 21 -6.91 6.17 -0.89
N ARG A 22 -6.55 4.90 -0.78
CA ARG A 22 -6.60 3.90 -1.85
C ARG A 22 -7.06 2.58 -1.27
N TYR A 23 -7.81 1.84 -2.07
CA TYR A 23 -8.22 0.49 -1.72
C TYR A 23 -7.12 -0.49 -2.14
N PHE A 24 -6.67 -1.31 -1.19
CA PHE A 24 -5.66 -2.34 -1.38
C PHE A 24 -6.27 -3.71 -1.21
N LYS A 25 -5.81 -4.68 -2.00
CA LYS A 25 -6.12 -6.11 -1.84
C LYS A 25 -4.83 -6.92 -2.04
N LEU A 26 -4.54 -7.81 -1.10
CA LEU A 26 -3.43 -8.75 -1.18
C LEU A 26 -3.95 -10.10 -1.66
N ARG A 27 -3.42 -10.61 -2.76
CA ARG A 27 -3.76 -11.93 -3.31
C ARG A 27 -2.49 -12.73 -3.55
N GLY A 28 -2.26 -13.78 -2.76
CA GLY A 28 -0.99 -14.51 -2.79
C GLY A 28 0.18 -13.58 -2.45
N ARG A 29 1.17 -13.48 -3.36
CA ARG A 29 2.33 -12.58 -3.24
C ARG A 29 2.18 -11.28 -4.04
N THR A 30 0.97 -10.95 -4.46
CA THR A 30 0.73 -9.77 -5.27
C THR A 30 -0.18 -8.79 -4.54
N LEU A 31 0.30 -7.56 -4.41
CA LEU A 31 -0.47 -6.44 -3.88
C LEU A 31 -1.10 -5.66 -5.03
N TYR A 32 -2.41 -5.47 -4.96
CA TYR A 32 -3.13 -4.66 -5.91
C TYR A 32 -3.68 -3.42 -5.21
N TYR A 33 -3.70 -2.28 -5.89
CA TYR A 33 -4.37 -1.09 -5.38
C TYR A 33 -5.07 -0.27 -6.46
N ALA A 34 -6.14 0.41 -6.08
CA ALA A 34 -6.93 1.26 -6.96
C ALA A 34 -7.55 2.44 -6.21
N LYS A 35 -8.30 3.29 -6.93
CA LYS A 35 -9.01 4.43 -6.33
C LYS A 35 -10.00 3.96 -5.25
N ASP A 36 -10.76 2.91 -5.54
CA ASP A 36 -11.78 2.34 -4.66
C ASP A 36 -11.97 0.83 -4.94
N SER A 37 -12.84 0.16 -4.19
CA SER A 37 -13.07 -1.29 -4.32
C SER A 37 -13.83 -1.70 -5.58
N LYS A 38 -14.56 -0.77 -6.22
CA LYS A 38 -15.35 -1.01 -7.44
C LYS A 38 -14.56 -0.70 -8.72
N SER A 39 -13.34 -0.18 -8.58
CA SER A 39 -12.47 0.16 -9.69
C SER A 39 -12.21 -1.07 -10.57
N LEU A 40 -12.28 -0.90 -11.89
CA LEU A 40 -12.03 -2.00 -12.83
C LEU A 40 -10.53 -2.27 -13.00
N ILE A 41 -9.72 -1.20 -12.92
CA ILE A 41 -8.28 -1.25 -13.14
C ILE A 41 -7.58 -1.10 -11.80
N PHE A 42 -6.68 -2.03 -11.52
CA PHE A 42 -5.80 -2.01 -10.35
C PHE A 42 -4.36 -1.93 -10.81
N ASP A 43 -3.59 -1.11 -10.13
CA ASP A 43 -2.14 -1.22 -10.19
C ASP A 43 -1.71 -2.50 -9.47
N GLU A 44 -0.71 -3.16 -10.02
CA GLU A 44 -0.15 -4.40 -9.50
C GLU A 44 1.28 -4.20 -8.98
N VAL A 45 1.58 -4.85 -7.86
CA VAL A 45 2.93 -4.91 -7.28
C VAL A 45 3.22 -6.34 -6.85
N ASP A 46 4.18 -6.95 -7.53
CA ASP A 46 4.77 -8.21 -7.09
C ASP A 46 5.58 -7.99 -5.80
N LEU A 47 5.33 -8.82 -4.80
CA LEU A 47 5.98 -8.79 -3.50
C LEU A 47 6.97 -9.95 -3.29
N SER A 48 7.31 -10.71 -4.34
CA SER A 48 8.18 -11.89 -4.23
C SER A 48 9.53 -11.55 -3.56
N ASP A 49 10.12 -10.41 -3.91
CA ASP A 49 11.38 -9.90 -3.32
C ASP A 49 11.15 -8.62 -2.49
N ALA A 50 9.97 -8.49 -1.87
CA ALA A 50 9.66 -7.31 -1.07
C ALA A 50 10.30 -7.37 0.32
N SER A 51 10.89 -6.25 0.72
CA SER A 51 11.23 -5.94 2.11
C SER A 51 10.23 -4.94 2.68
N VAL A 52 9.93 -5.04 3.97
CA VAL A 52 9.04 -4.11 4.68
C VAL A 52 9.81 -3.42 5.80
N ALA A 53 9.69 -2.11 5.89
CA ALA A 53 10.26 -1.31 6.97
C ALA A 53 9.16 -0.49 7.66
N GLU A 54 9.14 -0.52 8.99
CA GLU A 54 8.31 0.42 9.75
C GLU A 54 8.81 1.84 9.50
N ALA A 55 7.88 2.77 9.32
CA ALA A 55 8.20 4.17 9.12
C ALA A 55 7.50 5.00 10.19
N SER A 56 8.26 5.89 10.83
CA SER A 56 7.71 6.94 11.68
C SER A 56 7.91 8.27 10.96
N THR A 57 7.05 8.58 9.98
CA THR A 57 7.02 9.96 9.48
C THR A 57 6.30 10.84 10.47
N LYS A 58 6.86 12.02 10.71
CA LYS A 58 6.54 12.95 11.82
C LYS A 58 5.05 13.24 12.06
N ASN A 59 4.15 12.91 11.10
CA ASN A 59 2.70 13.14 11.17
C ASN A 59 1.82 11.94 10.72
N ALA A 60 2.39 10.77 10.44
CA ALA A 60 1.64 9.58 10.02
C ALA A 60 2.01 8.38 10.89
N ASN A 61 1.23 8.16 11.95
CA ASN A 61 1.34 6.99 12.82
C ASN A 61 0.89 5.74 12.07
N ASN A 62 1.44 4.57 12.39
CA ASN A 62 1.14 3.30 11.72
C ASN A 62 1.53 3.31 10.21
N SER A 63 2.61 4.03 9.87
CA SER A 63 3.16 4.03 8.52
C SER A 63 4.24 2.97 8.34
N PHE A 64 4.32 2.43 7.12
CA PHE A 64 5.32 1.46 6.74
C PHE A 64 5.65 1.63 5.27
N THR A 65 6.83 1.17 4.88
CA THR A 65 7.27 1.19 3.50
C THR A 65 7.43 -0.24 3.00
N ILE A 66 6.78 -0.54 1.87
CA ILE A 66 7.09 -1.71 1.06
C ILE A 66 8.17 -1.31 0.06
N ILE A 67 9.28 -2.03 0.08
CA ILE A 67 10.44 -1.83 -0.78
C ILE A 67 10.54 -3.04 -1.68
N THR A 68 10.35 -2.85 -2.98
CA THR A 68 10.63 -3.87 -4.00
C THR A 68 11.77 -3.39 -4.88
N PRO A 69 12.41 -4.27 -5.68
CA PRO A 69 13.51 -3.87 -6.58
C PRO A 69 13.14 -2.71 -7.53
N PHE A 70 11.86 -2.62 -7.91
CA PHE A 70 11.38 -1.67 -8.91
C PHE A 70 10.63 -0.47 -8.34
N ARG A 71 10.15 -0.54 -7.09
CA ARG A 71 9.36 0.55 -6.51
C ARG A 71 9.36 0.55 -4.99
N ARG A 72 9.19 1.75 -4.45
CA ARG A 72 8.93 1.98 -3.03
C ARG A 72 7.51 2.49 -2.85
N LEU A 73 6.73 1.83 -1.99
CA LEU A 73 5.40 2.24 -1.59
C LEU A 73 5.39 2.63 -0.12
N MET A 74 5.16 3.90 0.16
CA MET A 74 4.98 4.37 1.53
C MET A 74 3.47 4.43 1.84
N LEU A 75 3.07 3.64 2.83
CA LEU A 75 1.70 3.36 3.20
C LEU A 75 1.46 3.73 4.66
N CYS A 76 0.21 4.06 4.99
CA CYS A 76 -0.21 4.36 6.35
C CYS A 76 -1.60 3.76 6.59
N ALA A 77 -1.72 3.02 7.69
CA ALA A 77 -3.00 2.53 8.19
C ALA A 77 -3.61 3.55 9.15
N GLU A 78 -4.95 3.54 9.28
CA GLU A 78 -5.64 4.40 10.25
C GLU A 78 -5.37 3.93 11.70
N ASN A 79 -5.06 2.65 11.90
CA ASN A 79 -4.80 2.03 13.20
C ASN A 79 -3.66 1.00 13.14
N ARG A 80 -3.21 0.53 14.32
CA ARG A 80 -2.08 -0.41 14.47
C ARG A 80 -2.48 -1.90 14.36
N LYS A 81 -3.78 -2.21 14.35
CA LYS A 81 -4.31 -3.59 14.49
C LYS A 81 -4.62 -4.23 13.14
#